data_AF-K1PWF4-F1
#
_entry.id   AF-K1PWF4-F1
#
_cell.length_a   1.000
_cell.length_b   1.000
_cell.length_c   1.000
_cell.angle_alpha   90.00
_cell.angle_beta   90.00
_cell.angle_gamma   90.00
#
_symmetry.space_group_name_H-M   'P 1'
#
loop_
_entity.id
_entity.type
_entity.pdbx_description
1 polymer ?
#
loop_
_entity_poly.entity_id
_entity_poly.type
_entity_poly.pdbx_seq_one_letter_code
_entity_poly.pdbx_strand_id
1 'polypeptide(L)'
;MKIVLHVEEGSTMDLESLRNKLERELISLRLTDAEVKFYKAKEQILHLKRRMGELRVRYRRAEVDENVPYQQSLRNRIIALKGVIFSYYDYVYLKADEIMKIREEKFNMDNAELIKSGLVPEIRGLRTNSSEFPESNENQPIEADEG
;
A
#
# COMPACT_ATOMS: atom_id res chain seq x y z
N MET A 1 -62.39 0.17 -26.02
CA MET A 1 -61.80 1.44 -25.52
C MET A 1 -60.37 1.13 -25.12
N LYS A 2 -59.37 1.52 -25.91
CA LYS A 2 -57.96 1.16 -25.72
C LYS A 2 -57.27 2.35 -25.06
N ILE A 3 -56.95 2.25 -23.77
CA ILE A 3 -56.21 3.29 -23.04
C ILE A 3 -54.75 3.13 -23.44
N VAL A 4 -54.26 4.03 -24.30
CA VAL A 4 -52.85 4.14 -24.63
C VAL A 4 -52.21 4.95 -23.50
N LEU A 5 -51.45 4.27 -22.63
CA LEU A 5 -50.61 4.93 -21.63
C LEU A 5 -49.39 5.51 -22.38
N HIS A 6 -49.43 6.81 -22.67
CA HIS A 6 -48.21 7.55 -22.98
C HIS A 6 -47.42 7.70 -21.69
N VAL A 7 -46.44 6.81 -21.50
CA VAL A 7 -45.38 7.01 -20.52
C VAL A 7 -44.49 8.11 -21.09
N GLU A 8 -44.47 9.26 -20.41
CA GLU A 8 -43.74 10.46 -20.82
C GLU A 8 -42.23 10.18 -20.90
N GLU A 9 -41.66 10.26 -22.11
CA GLU A 9 -40.22 10.15 -22.39
C GLU A 9 -39.36 11.20 -21.65
N GLY A 10 -39.98 12.23 -21.06
CA GLY A 10 -39.29 13.24 -20.24
C GLY A 10 -38.85 12.75 -18.86
N SER A 11 -39.57 11.78 -18.25
CA SER A 11 -39.25 11.29 -16.91
C SER A 11 -38.06 10.31 -16.90
N THR A 12 -37.84 9.61 -18.00
CA THR A 12 -36.76 8.61 -18.13
C THR A 12 -35.39 9.28 -18.33
N MET A 13 -35.36 10.43 -19.02
CA MET A 13 -34.13 11.19 -19.27
C MET A 13 -33.55 11.80 -17.97
N ASP A 14 -34.43 12.22 -17.06
CA ASP A 14 -34.05 12.81 -15.77
C ASP A 14 -33.56 11.74 -14.77
N LEU A 15 -34.16 10.55 -14.79
CA LEU A 15 -33.70 9.38 -14.03
C LEU A 15 -32.33 8.88 -14.50
N GLU A 16 -32.11 8.83 -15.82
CA GLU A 16 -30.83 8.43 -16.41
C GLU A 16 -29.72 9.44 -16.07
N SER A 17 -30.03 10.74 -16.10
CA SER A 17 -29.13 11.81 -15.66
C SER A 17 -28.74 11.66 -14.18
N LEU A 18 -29.73 11.40 -13.31
CA LEU A 18 -29.50 11.20 -11.88
C LEU A 18 -28.65 9.95 -11.61
N ARG A 19 -28.91 8.85 -12.33
CA ARG A 19 -28.09 7.63 -12.24
C ARG A 19 -26.63 7.92 -12.62
N ASN A 20 -26.41 8.59 -13.75
CA ASN A 20 -25.08 8.94 -14.23
C ASN A 20 -24.35 9.88 -13.26
N LYS A 21 -25.06 10.82 -12.62
CA LYS A 21 -24.48 11.69 -11.59
C LYS A 21 -24.07 10.88 -10.35
N LEU A 22 -24.94 10.01 -9.86
CA LEU A 22 -24.66 9.15 -8.71
C LEU A 22 -23.48 8.21 -8.95
N GLU A 23 -23.41 7.61 -10.15
CA GLU A 23 -22.28 6.77 -10.55
C GLU A 23 -20.95 7.54 -10.51
N ARG A 24 -20.92 8.78 -11.03
CA ARG A 24 -19.73 9.64 -10.98
C ARG A 24 -19.30 9.97 -9.55
N GLU A 25 -20.24 10.35 -8.69
CA GLU A 25 -19.96 10.64 -7.28
C GLU A 25 -19.42 9.40 -6.55
N LEU A 26 -20.01 8.23 -6.79
CA LEU A 26 -19.56 6.97 -6.20
C LEU A 26 -18.13 6.63 -6.64
N ILE A 27 -17.80 6.82 -7.91
CA ILE A 27 -16.46 6.60 -8.45
C ILE A 27 -15.46 7.56 -7.81
N SER A 28 -15.81 8.84 -7.68
CA SER A 28 -14.95 9.84 -7.04
C SER A 28 -14.67 9.49 -5.58
N LEU A 29 -15.69 9.06 -4.83
CA LEU A 29 -15.52 8.62 -3.45
C LEU A 29 -14.61 7.40 -3.32
N ARG A 30 -14.75 6.42 -4.23
CA ARG A 30 -13.87 5.23 -4.28
C ARG A 30 -12.43 5.61 -4.58
N LEU A 31 -12.21 6.53 -5.52
CA LEU A 31 -10.88 7.03 -5.84
C LEU A 31 -10.23 7.68 -4.62
N THR A 32 -10.94 8.60 -3.97
CA THR A 32 -10.44 9.28 -2.77
C THR A 32 -10.15 8.30 -1.63
N ASP A 33 -11.02 7.31 -1.40
CA ASP A 33 -10.79 6.29 -0.37
C ASP A 33 -9.54 5.44 -0.67
N ALA A 34 -9.34 5.04 -1.94
CA ALA A 34 -8.17 4.29 -2.37
C ALA A 34 -6.88 5.11 -2.19
N GLU A 35 -6.89 6.39 -2.56
CA GLU A 35 -5.76 7.32 -2.36
C GLU A 35 -5.42 7.48 -0.87
N VAL A 36 -6.42 7.73 -0.03
CA VAL A 36 -6.22 7.85 1.42
C VAL A 36 -5.58 6.58 2.00
N LYS A 37 -6.06 5.40 1.59
CA LYS A 37 -5.51 4.12 2.03
C LYS A 37 -4.08 3.90 1.54
N PHE A 38 -3.79 4.27 0.30
CA PHE A 38 -2.45 4.23 -0.29
C PHE A 38 -1.45 5.07 0.51
N TYR A 39 -1.76 6.35 0.77
CA TYR A 39 -0.86 7.22 1.51
C TYR A 39 -0.69 6.79 2.96
N LYS A 40 -1.77 6.39 3.64
CA LYS A 40 -1.69 5.86 5.01
C LYS A 40 -0.78 4.64 5.09
N ALA A 41 -0.90 3.70 4.15
CA ALA A 41 -0.06 2.51 4.13
C ALA A 41 1.43 2.84 3.89
N LYS A 42 1.73 3.82 3.04
CA LYS A 42 3.10 4.34 2.88
C LYS A 42 3.66 4.94 4.18
N GLU A 43 2.87 5.73 4.89
CA GLU A 43 3.27 6.26 6.20
C GLU A 43 3.55 5.13 7.20
N GLN A 44 2.72 4.09 7.24
CA GLN A 44 2.96 2.92 8.09
C GLN A 44 4.30 2.25 7.76
N ILE A 45 4.65 2.07 6.49
CA ILE A 45 5.97 1.53 6.08
C ILE A 45 7.10 2.37 6.67
N LEU A 46 7.02 3.71 6.56
CA LEU A 46 8.05 4.61 7.08
C LEU A 46 8.17 4.51 8.61
N HIS A 47 7.05 4.50 9.32
CA HIS A 47 7.03 4.34 10.78
C HIS A 47 7.64 3.01 11.22
N LEU A 48 7.26 1.91 10.58
CA LEU A 48 7.79 0.58 10.88
C LEU A 48 9.29 0.46 10.57
N LYS A 49 9.75 1.05 9.47
CA LYS A 49 11.19 1.11 9.14
C LYS A 49 11.99 1.87 10.18
N ARG A 50 11.50 3.01 10.68
CA ARG A 50 12.15 3.76 11.78
C ARG A 50 12.27 2.91 13.04
N ARG A 51 11.17 2.27 13.45
CA ARG A 51 11.14 1.38 14.62
C ARG A 51 12.08 0.19 14.47
N MET A 52 12.17 -0.40 13.28
CA MET A 52 13.13 -1.47 13.00
C MET A 52 14.58 -0.96 13.10
N GLY A 53 14.87 0.27 12.66
CA GLY A 53 16.16 0.92 12.85
C GLY A 53 16.56 1.05 14.32
N GLU A 54 15.62 1.46 15.18
CA GLU A 54 15.85 1.53 16.63
C GLU A 54 16.15 0.14 17.25
N LEU A 55 15.43 -0.90 16.81
CA LEU A 55 15.68 -2.27 17.27
C LEU A 55 17.05 -2.77 16.83
N ARG A 56 17.49 -2.46 15.61
CA ARG A 56 18.84 -2.80 15.12
C ARG A 56 19.94 -2.14 15.94
N VAL A 57 19.74 -0.89 16.38
CA VAL A 57 20.69 -0.22 17.28
C VAL A 57 20.78 -0.94 18.62
N ARG A 58 19.63 -1.33 19.20
CA ARG A 58 19.61 -2.10 20.46
C ARG A 58 20.22 -3.49 20.30
N TYR A 59 20.00 -4.13 19.16
CA TYR A 59 20.55 -5.44 18.86
C TYR A 59 22.09 -5.40 18.83
N ARG A 60 22.67 -4.43 18.11
CA ARG A 60 24.13 -4.23 18.11
C ARG A 60 24.72 -3.96 19.49
N ARG A 61 24.00 -3.27 20.37
CA ARG A 61 24.44 -3.09 21.77
C ARG A 61 24.40 -4.41 22.54
N ALA A 62 23.33 -5.18 22.36
CA ALA A 62 23.20 -6.49 22.99
C ALA A 62 24.26 -7.50 22.52
N GLU A 63 24.76 -7.37 21.29
CA GLU A 63 25.92 -8.12 20.78
C GLU A 63 27.19 -7.78 21.55
N VAL A 64 27.45 -6.49 21.79
CA VAL A 64 28.60 -6.02 22.58
C VAL A 64 28.52 -6.47 24.04
N ASP A 65 27.30 -6.48 24.60
CA ASP A 65 27.05 -6.88 25.99
C ASP A 65 26.95 -8.42 26.17
N GLU A 66 27.15 -9.21 25.10
CA GLU A 66 27.04 -10.68 25.07
C GLU A 66 25.71 -11.24 25.64
N ASN A 67 24.64 -10.45 25.60
CA ASN A 67 23.34 -10.84 26.14
C ASN A 67 22.50 -11.64 25.12
N VAL A 68 22.84 -12.92 24.95
CA VAL A 68 22.23 -13.83 23.95
C VAL A 68 20.68 -13.90 24.02
N PRO A 69 20.04 -14.05 25.20
CA PRO A 69 18.57 -14.08 25.26
C PRO A 69 17.93 -12.79 24.76
N TYR A 70 18.53 -11.64 25.07
CA TYR A 70 18.03 -10.34 24.62
C TYR A 70 18.26 -10.13 23.11
N GLN A 71 19.41 -10.56 22.59
CA GLN A 71 19.70 -10.57 21.15
C GLN A 71 18.63 -11.35 20.38
N GLN A 72 18.31 -12.57 20.82
CA GLN A 72 17.30 -13.40 20.15
C GLN A 72 15.90 -12.76 20.20
N SER A 73 15.54 -12.15 21.32
CA SER A 73 14.28 -11.40 21.44
C SER A 73 14.21 -10.25 20.44
N LEU A 74 15.29 -9.48 20.29
CA LEU A 74 15.36 -8.37 19.34
C LEU A 74 15.31 -8.85 17.89
N ARG A 75 16.03 -9.93 17.57
CA ARG A 75 16.02 -10.56 16.25
C ARG A 75 14.62 -11.02 15.85
N ASN A 76 13.91 -11.71 16.74
CA ASN A 76 12.52 -12.12 16.50
C ASN A 76 11.60 -10.92 16.21
N ARG A 77 11.77 -9.82 16.94
CA ARG A 77 11.00 -8.58 16.72
C ARG A 77 11.33 -7.92 15.38
N ILE A 78 12.60 -7.90 14.98
CA ILE A 78 13.03 -7.37 13.68
C ILE A 78 12.43 -8.20 12.55
N ILE A 79 12.47 -9.53 12.63
CA ILE A 79 11.88 -10.43 11.63
C ILE A 79 10.37 -10.20 11.52
N ALA A 80 9.67 -10.13 12.66
CA ALA A 80 8.23 -9.86 12.67
C ALA A 80 7.89 -8.50 12.02
N LEU A 81 8.63 -7.44 12.35
CA LEU A 81 8.44 -6.13 11.70
C LEU A 81 8.72 -6.17 10.20
N LYS A 82 9.75 -6.90 9.76
CA LYS A 82 10.06 -7.09 8.33
C LYS A 82 8.87 -7.73 7.61
N GLY A 83 8.26 -8.78 8.17
CA GLY A 83 7.06 -9.41 7.63
C GLY A 83 5.89 -8.43 7.48
N VAL A 84 5.60 -7.64 8.52
CA VAL A 84 4.53 -6.64 8.49
C VAL A 84 4.81 -5.54 7.44
N ILE A 85 6.06 -5.08 7.34
CA ILE A 85 6.46 -4.10 6.31
C ILE A 85 6.20 -4.63 4.90
N PHE A 86 6.53 -5.90 4.63
CA PHE A 86 6.23 -6.52 3.34
C PHE A 86 4.73 -6.59 3.05
N SER A 87 3.91 -6.94 4.02
CA SER A 87 2.46 -6.93 3.84
C SER A 87 1.92 -5.53 3.51
N TYR A 88 2.50 -4.47 4.10
CA TYR A 88 2.13 -3.11 3.72
C TYR A 88 2.62 -2.74 2.32
N TYR A 89 3.77 -3.23 1.86
CA TYR A 89 4.18 -3.06 0.46
C TYR A 89 3.17 -3.66 -0.49
N ASP A 90 2.73 -4.91 -0.26
CA ASP A 90 1.71 -5.57 -1.08
C ASP A 90 0.40 -4.76 -1.10
N TYR A 91 -0.04 -4.27 0.08
CA TYR A 91 -1.23 -3.45 0.18
C TYR A 91 -1.10 -2.12 -0.58
N VAL A 92 0.07 -1.48 -0.54
CA VAL A 92 0.33 -0.25 -1.29
C VAL A 92 0.27 -0.51 -2.80
N TYR A 93 0.84 -1.61 -3.29
CA TYR A 93 0.73 -1.99 -4.71
C TYR A 93 -0.71 -2.23 -5.12
N LEU A 94 -1.46 -2.99 -4.32
CA LEU A 94 -2.88 -3.23 -4.58
C LEU A 94 -3.69 -1.93 -4.67
N LYS A 95 -3.43 -0.96 -3.79
CA LYS A 95 -4.11 0.34 -3.83
C LYS A 95 -3.67 1.22 -4.98
N ALA A 96 -2.39 1.19 -5.34
CA ALA A 96 -1.88 1.85 -6.53
C ALA A 96 -2.59 1.35 -7.81
N ASP A 97 -2.69 0.03 -7.97
CA ASP A 97 -3.38 -0.58 -9.12
C ASP A 97 -4.86 -0.19 -9.16
N GLU A 98 -5.54 -0.16 -7.99
CA GLU A 98 -6.92 0.29 -7.89
C GLU A 98 -7.09 1.76 -8.32
N ILE A 99 -6.20 2.66 -7.86
CA ILE A 99 -6.20 4.07 -8.25
C ILE A 99 -5.98 4.22 -9.75
N MET A 100 -4.99 3.53 -10.30
CA MET A 100 -4.68 3.57 -11.74
C MET A 100 -5.89 3.11 -12.56
N LYS A 101 -6.49 1.97 -12.20
CA LYS A 101 -7.67 1.45 -12.88
C LYS A 101 -8.84 2.42 -12.86
N ILE A 102 -9.14 3.03 -11.71
CA ILE A 102 -10.23 4.01 -11.61
C ILE A 102 -9.95 5.25 -12.48
N ARG A 103 -8.71 5.75 -12.49
CA ARG A 103 -8.31 6.92 -13.28
C ARG A 103 -8.34 6.65 -14.79
N GLU A 104 -7.87 5.49 -15.23
CA GLU A 104 -7.95 5.08 -16.64
C GLU A 104 -9.40 4.90 -17.11
N GLU A 105 -10.19 4.09 -16.39
CA GLU A 105 -11.52 3.67 -16.85
C GLU A 105 -12.57 4.78 -16.77
N LYS A 106 -12.44 5.71 -15.80
CA LYS A 106 -13.52 6.66 -15.47
C LYS A 106 -13.18 8.13 -15.71
N PHE A 107 -11.90 8.46 -15.79
CA PHE A 107 -11.46 9.83 -16.07
C PHE A 107 -10.80 9.97 -17.45
N ASN A 108 -10.68 8.88 -18.23
CA ASN A 108 -9.96 8.83 -19.51
C ASN A 108 -8.55 9.46 -19.42
N MET A 109 -7.93 9.39 -18.23
CA MET A 109 -6.60 9.95 -18.04
C MET A 109 -5.61 9.15 -18.88
N ASP A 110 -4.84 9.84 -19.71
CA ASP A 110 -3.79 9.20 -20.48
C ASP A 110 -2.61 8.80 -19.57
N ASN A 111 -1.74 7.94 -20.08
CA ASN A 111 -0.54 7.50 -19.36
C ASN A 111 0.36 8.68 -18.94
N ALA A 112 0.34 9.81 -19.66
CA ALA A 112 1.15 10.97 -19.34
C ALA A 112 0.61 11.74 -18.12
N GLU A 113 -0.71 11.84 -17.97
CA GLU A 113 -1.37 12.42 -16.81
C GLU A 113 -1.24 11.52 -15.56
N LEU A 114 -1.28 10.20 -15.73
CA LEU A 114 -0.99 9.26 -14.65
C LEU A 114 0.45 9.37 -14.15
N ILE A 115 1.42 9.53 -15.06
CA ILE A 115 2.83 9.76 -14.69
C ILE A 115 2.99 11.12 -13.99
N LYS A 116 2.34 12.18 -14.49
CA LYS A 116 2.36 13.53 -13.85
C LYS A 116 1.75 13.54 -12.46
N SER A 117 0.81 12.65 -12.18
CA SER A 117 0.20 12.53 -10.84
C SER A 117 1.17 12.03 -9.75
N GLY A 118 2.39 11.61 -10.13
CA GLY A 118 3.42 11.15 -9.20
C GLY A 118 3.25 9.71 -8.73
N LEU A 119 2.11 9.06 -8.99
CA LEU A 119 1.83 7.69 -8.55
C LEU A 119 2.83 6.67 -9.12
N VAL A 120 3.11 6.75 -10.43
CA VAL A 120 4.00 5.79 -11.12
C VAL A 120 5.45 5.89 -10.64
N PRO A 121 6.06 7.08 -10.52
CA PRO A 121 7.37 7.24 -9.86
C PRO A 121 7.38 6.74 -8.41
N GLU A 122 6.33 7.00 -7.64
CA GLU A 122 6.25 6.56 -6.24
C GLU A 122 6.17 5.03 -6.10
N ILE A 123 5.37 4.35 -6.92
CA ILE A 123 5.30 2.88 -6.98
C ILE A 123 6.66 2.30 -7.35
N ARG A 124 7.34 2.89 -8.33
CA ARG A 124 8.68 2.44 -8.76
C ARG A 124 9.72 2.60 -7.65
N GLY A 125 9.68 3.72 -6.91
CA GLY A 125 10.57 3.97 -5.77
C GLY A 125 10.31 3.05 -4.56
N LEU A 126 9.10 2.55 -4.39
CA LEU A 126 8.82 1.54 -3.36
C LEU A 126 9.47 0.19 -3.68
N ARG A 127 9.54 -0.17 -4.98
CA ARG A 127 10.08 -1.46 -5.47
C ARG A 127 11.58 -1.58 -5.27
N THR A 128 12.33 -0.49 -5.49
CA THR A 128 13.77 -0.44 -5.20
C THR A 128 14.05 -0.56 -3.70
N ASN A 129 13.19 0.06 -2.87
CA ASN A 129 13.35 0.07 -1.42
C ASN A 129 12.90 -1.24 -0.74
N SER A 130 12.14 -2.10 -1.43
CA SER A 130 11.85 -3.47 -1.00
C SER A 130 13.00 -4.44 -1.32
N SER A 131 13.79 -4.19 -2.37
CA SER A 131 14.97 -5.00 -2.72
C SER A 131 16.22 -4.68 -1.90
N GLU A 132 16.26 -3.53 -1.21
CA GLU A 132 17.38 -3.13 -0.32
C GLU A 132 17.47 -3.92 0.99
N PHE A 133 16.70 -4.99 1.16
CA PHE A 133 16.89 -5.92 2.26
C PHE A 133 17.71 -7.10 1.78
N PRO A 134 19.06 -7.03 1.79
CA PRO A 134 19.85 -8.21 1.53
C PRO A 134 19.42 -9.30 2.51
N GLU A 135 19.24 -10.51 1.99
CA GLU A 135 19.30 -11.74 2.78
C GLU A 135 20.73 -11.93 3.30
N SER A 136 21.31 -10.93 3.94
CA SER A 136 22.62 -11.06 4.56
C SER A 136 22.41 -11.92 5.81
N ASN A 137 22.60 -13.23 5.64
CA ASN A 137 23.20 -14.25 6.51
C ASN A 137 23.08 -14.14 8.05
N GLU A 138 22.22 -13.28 8.61
CA GLU A 138 21.88 -13.15 10.04
C GLU A 138 21.16 -14.41 10.55
N ASN A 139 20.91 -15.38 9.66
CA ASN A 139 20.33 -16.67 9.96
C ASN A 139 21.31 -17.79 10.28
N GLN A 140 22.62 -17.56 10.18
CA GLN A 140 23.57 -18.57 10.64
C GLN A 140 23.64 -18.58 12.17
N PRO A 141 23.41 -19.73 12.84
CA PRO A 141 23.79 -19.87 14.23
C PRO A 141 25.29 -19.59 14.31
N ILE A 142 25.70 -18.79 15.29
CA ILE A 142 27.11 -18.69 15.67
C ILE A 142 27.48 -20.09 16.15
N GLU A 143 28.25 -20.84 15.35
CA GLU A 143 28.81 -22.11 15.79
C GLU A 143 29.61 -21.80 17.06
N ALA A 144 29.19 -22.39 18.17
CA ALA A 144 29.97 -22.35 19.40
C ALA A 144 31.29 -23.06 19.08
N ASP A 145 32.38 -22.30 19.10
CA ASP A 145 33.74 -22.82 19.00
C ASP A 145 33.94 -23.73 20.23
N GLU A 146 33.80 -25.05 20.02
CA GLU A 146 34.12 -26.06 21.02
C GLU A 146 35.65 -26.12 21.14
N GLY A 147 36.17 -25.45 22.17
CA GLY A 147 37.58 -25.52 22.58
C GLY A 147 37.99 -26.87 23.14
#